data_AF-X1PB74-F1
#
_entry.id   AF-X1PB74-F1
#
_cell.length_a   1.000
_cell.length_b   1.000
_cell.length_c   1.000
_cell.angle_alpha   90.00
_cell.angle_beta   90.00
_cell.angle_gamma   90.00
#
_symmetry.space_group_name_H-M   'P 1'
#
loop_
_entity.id
_entity.type
_entity.pdbx_description
1 polymer ?
#
loop_
_entity_poly.entity_id
_entity_poly.type
_entity_poly.pdbx_seq_one_letter_code
_entity_poly.pdbx_strand_id
1 'polypeptide(L)' 'KVVKGKIDLHPALEKAFDSLYGYTSDEGGIRHALMGVPDLDFEDAKFMLVSCAAFINYLKLKSLKGGINF' A
#
# COMPACT_ATOMS: atom_id res chain seq x y z
N LYS A 1 -7.44 14.80 7.24
CA LYS A 1 -8.51 15.36 6.36
C LYS A 1 -7.99 16.21 5.18
N VAL A 2 -6.67 16.43 5.02
CA VAL A 2 -6.09 17.44 4.09
C VAL A 2 -5.92 16.97 2.63
N VAL A 3 -6.04 15.66 2.35
CA VAL A 3 -5.78 15.09 1.01
C VAL A 3 -7.06 14.91 0.17
N LYS A 4 -8.22 14.72 0.82
CA LYS A 4 -9.50 14.43 0.16
C LYS A 4 -9.94 15.64 -0.69
N GLY A 5 -9.91 15.49 -2.01
CA GLY A 5 -10.25 16.53 -2.99
C GLY A 5 -9.06 17.10 -3.80
N LYS A 6 -7.81 16.82 -3.41
CA LYS A 6 -6.61 17.23 -4.19
C LYS A 6 -6.04 16.11 -5.05
N ILE A 7 -6.26 14.86 -4.63
CA ILE A 7 -5.89 13.67 -5.39
C ILE A 7 -7.16 12.89 -5.67
N ASP A 8 -7.49 12.77 -6.95
CA ASP A 8 -8.59 11.89 -7.39
C ASP A 8 -8.05 10.47 -7.61
N LEU A 9 -8.56 9.56 -6.78
CA LEU A 9 -8.30 8.14 -6.78
C LEU A 9 -9.61 7.45 -7.15
N HIS A 10 -9.54 6.54 -8.13
CA HIS A 10 -10.72 5.75 -8.47
C HIS A 10 -11.20 4.99 -7.21
N PRO A 11 -12.49 5.01 -6.87
CA PRO A 11 -12.98 4.42 -5.61
C PRO A 11 -12.63 2.94 -5.42
N ALA A 12 -12.58 2.16 -6.52
CA ALA A 12 -12.15 0.77 -6.46
C ALA A 12 -10.66 0.63 -6.10
N LEU A 13 -9.82 1.56 -6.55
CA LEU A 13 -8.39 1.57 -6.25
C LEU A 13 -8.14 1.98 -4.79
N GLU A 14 -8.88 2.97 -4.27
CA GLU A 14 -8.85 3.34 -2.85
C GLU A 14 -9.20 2.13 -1.96
N LYS A 15 -10.29 1.42 -2.27
CA LYS A 15 -10.68 0.19 -1.55
C LYS A 15 -9.63 -0.91 -1.64
N ALA A 16 -9.00 -1.08 -2.80
CA ALA A 16 -7.94 -2.08 -2.96
C ALA A 16 -6.74 -1.77 -2.06
N PHE A 17 -6.34 -0.50 -1.94
CA PHE A 17 -5.27 -0.09 -1.04
C PHE A 17 -5.63 -0.26 0.43
N ASP A 18 -6.87 0.05 0.82
CA ASP A 18 -7.35 -0.20 2.19
C ASP A 18 -7.33 -1.69 2.53
N SER A 19 -7.83 -2.55 1.65
CA SER A 19 -7.80 -4.00 1.85
C SER A 19 -6.37 -4.54 1.91
N LEU A 20 -5.48 -4.02 1.06
CA LEU A 20 -4.06 -4.42 1.07
C LEU A 20 -3.39 -4.00 2.39
N TYR A 21 -3.64 -2.79 2.87
CA TYR A 21 -3.14 -2.32 4.17
C TYR A 21 -3.68 -3.18 5.32
N GLY A 22 -4.97 -3.55 5.25
CA GLY A 22 -5.60 -4.50 6.15
C GLY A 22 -4.86 -5.84 6.18
N TYR A 23 -4.64 -6.45 5.01
CA TYR A 23 -3.84 -7.68 4.89
C TYR A 23 -2.45 -7.54 5.53
N THR A 24 -1.75 -6.42 5.30
CA THR A 24 -0.41 -6.25 5.92
C THR A 24 -0.46 -6.14 7.45
N SER A 25 -1.59 -5.74 8.03
CA SER A 25 -1.75 -5.46 9.45
C SER A 25 -2.45 -6.59 10.22
N ASP A 26 -3.04 -7.54 9.52
CA ASP A 26 -3.73 -8.69 10.09
C ASP A 26 -2.77 -9.68 10.77
N GLU A 27 -3.25 -10.47 11.72
CA GLU A 27 -2.45 -11.47 12.45
C GLU A 27 -1.81 -12.51 11.53
N GLY A 28 -2.46 -12.86 10.40
CA GLY A 28 -1.91 -13.71 9.34
C GLY A 28 -1.18 -12.94 8.22
N GLY A 29 -0.97 -11.65 8.40
CA GLY A 29 -0.41 -10.74 7.40
C GLY A 29 1.10 -10.77 7.28
N ILE A 30 1.60 -10.22 6.16
CA ILE A 30 3.04 -10.18 5.84
C ILE A 30 3.92 -9.44 6.84
N ARG A 31 3.36 -8.64 7.75
CA ARG A 31 4.13 -7.93 8.80
C ARG A 31 4.28 -8.76 10.08
N HIS A 32 3.24 -9.51 10.45
CA HIS A 32 3.28 -10.41 11.62
C HIS A 32 4.13 -11.66 11.37
N ALA A 33 4.33 -11.97 10.09
CA ALA A 33 5.34 -12.87 9.57
C ALA A 33 6.71 -12.87 10.26
N LEU A 34 7.21 -11.69 10.61
CA LEU A 34 8.54 -11.55 11.17
C LEU A 34 8.65 -12.04 12.63
N MET A 35 7.51 -12.34 13.28
CA MET A 35 7.42 -12.51 14.74
C MET A 35 7.16 -13.96 15.21
N GLY A 36 7.02 -14.95 14.32
CA GLY A 36 6.69 -16.31 14.80
C GLY A 36 6.52 -17.45 13.78
N VAL A 37 6.92 -17.25 12.52
CA VAL A 37 6.76 -18.16 11.37
C VAL A 37 5.34 -18.17 10.77
N PRO A 38 5.12 -17.42 9.68
CA PRO A 38 3.94 -17.51 8.84
C PRO A 38 4.19 -18.49 7.68
N ASP A 39 3.11 -18.95 7.07
CA ASP A 39 3.11 -19.51 5.72
C ASP A 39 3.30 -18.37 4.70
N LEU A 40 4.52 -17.86 4.54
CA LEU A 40 4.85 -16.92 3.47
C LEU A 40 6.02 -17.41 2.65
N ASP A 41 5.82 -17.40 1.35
CA ASP A 41 6.81 -17.83 0.40
C ASP A 41 7.56 -16.63 -0.20
N PHE A 42 8.62 -16.94 -0.95
CA PHE A 42 9.45 -15.93 -1.60
C PHE A 42 8.64 -15.02 -2.55
N GLU A 43 7.63 -15.58 -3.22
CA GLU A 43 6.71 -14.84 -4.08
C GLU A 43 5.92 -13.76 -3.34
N ASP A 44 5.47 -14.02 -2.11
CA ASP A 44 4.71 -13.04 -1.31
C ASP A 44 5.61 -11.86 -0.93
N ALA A 45 6.83 -12.17 -0.48
CA ALA A 45 7.84 -11.16 -0.15
C ALA A 45 8.20 -10.32 -1.39
N LYS A 46 8.40 -10.97 -2.54
CA LYS A 46 8.71 -10.29 -3.80
C LYS A 46 7.54 -9.43 -4.28
N PHE A 47 6.31 -9.96 -4.23
CA PHE A 47 5.11 -9.23 -4.61
C PHE A 47 4.93 -7.97 -3.77
N MET A 48 5.10 -8.09 -2.45
CA MET A 48 4.97 -6.96 -1.53
C MET A 48 6.05 -5.90 -1.80
N LEU A 49 7.31 -6.30 -1.95
CA LEU A 49 8.41 -5.38 -2.23
C LEU A 49 8.15 -4.56 -3.51
N VAL A 50 7.79 -5.23 -4.60
CA VAL A 50 7.50 -4.58 -5.89
C VAL A 50 6.27 -3.69 -5.79
N SER A 51 5.20 -4.17 -5.15
CA SER A 51 3.94 -3.44 -4.98
C SER A 51 4.14 -2.18 -4.14
N CYS A 52 4.88 -2.24 -3.03
CA CYS A 52 5.20 -1.08 -2.21
C CYS A 52 6.01 -0.03 -2.98
N ALA A 53 7.01 -0.46 -3.74
CA ALA A 53 7.81 0.44 -4.57
C ALA A 53 6.94 1.14 -5.63
N ALA A 54 6.10 0.39 -6.33
CA ALA A 54 5.17 0.94 -7.32
C ALA A 54 4.16 1.92 -6.66
N PHE A 55 3.62 1.54 -5.50
CA PHE A 55 2.65 2.34 -4.75
C PHE A 55 3.21 3.69 -4.32
N ILE A 56 4.41 3.73 -3.72
CA ILE A 56 5.05 4.98 -3.29
C ILE A 56 5.32 5.88 -4.49
N ASN A 57 5.84 5.31 -5.58
CA ASN A 57 6.10 6.07 -6.81
C ASN A 57 4.81 6.66 -7.40
N TYR A 58 3.73 5.88 -7.43
CA TYR A 58 2.42 6.32 -7.87
C TYR A 58 1.89 7.47 -7.01
N LEU A 59 1.92 7.33 -5.68
CA LEU A 59 1.46 8.36 -4.76
C LEU A 59 2.29 9.64 -4.85
N LYS A 60 3.61 9.52 -5.02
CA LYS A 60 4.48 10.68 -5.23
C LYS A 60 4.07 11.47 -6.48
N LEU A 61 3.87 10.78 -7.61
CA LEU A 61 3.42 11.43 -8.85
C LEU A 61 2.03 12.05 -8.73
N LYS A 62 1.10 11.36 -8.05
CA LYS A 62 -0.24 11.89 -7.78
C LYS A 62 -0.20 13.13 -6.88
N SER A 63 0.66 13.13 -5.87
CA SER A 63 0.82 14.24 -4.93
C SER A 63 1.42 15.47 -5.62
N LEU A 64 2.45 15.28 -6.44
CA LEU A 64 3.02 16.35 -7.27
C LEU A 64 1.95 16.98 -8.18
N LYS A 65 1.16 16.16 -8.87
CA LYS A 65 0.05 16.64 -9.72
C LYS A 65 -1.06 17.33 -8.92
N GLY A 66 -1.29 16.92 -7.68
CA GLY A 66 -2.24 17.53 -6.75
C GLY A 66 -1.72 18.77 -6.03
N GLY A 67 -0.50 19.23 -6.34
CA GLY A 67 0.11 20.39 -5.68
C GLY A 67 0.44 20.17 -4.20
N ILE A 68 0.66 18.92 -3.80
CA ILE A 68 1.07 18.54 -2.45
C ILE A 68 2.58 18.31 -2.48
N ASN A 69 3.32 19.21 -1.84
CA ASN A 69 4.77 19.12 -1.67
C ASN A 69 5.06 18.57 -0.26
N PHE A 70 6.04 17.67 -0.16
CA PHE A 70 6.56 17.10 1.08
C PHE A 70 8.05 17.42 1.19
#